data_AF-A0A502CX80-F1
#
_entry.id   AF-A0A502CX80-F1
#
_cell.length_a   1.000
_cell.length_b   1.000
_cell.length_c   1.000
_cell.angle_alpha   90.00
_cell.angle_beta   90.00
_cell.angle_gamma   90.00
#
_symmetry.space_group_name_H-M   'P 1'
#
loop_
_entity.id
_entity.type
_entity.pdbx_description
1 polymer ?
#
loop_
_entity_poly.entity_id
_entity_poly.type
_entity_poly.pdbx_seq_one_letter_code
_entity_poly.pdbx_strand_id
1 'polypeptide(L)'
;MSTLEDLNAGPGGMAGFVSALSRRFRPVSRRDVLVGATVAATALATKPREYALTPVAAYATICGPGNTASSGWTVFCATVNKGVNTCPPGSFAAGWWKAADSSWCGGGYRYIVDCNASCSKCTTGCSDNMCDAKCWSCSCGTGSTATCDQRRICCNAFRYGQCNTQIKCSGGVHCRVVSCVAPYQWTSCTTTSLVDNRTSEHSAPSLPVWSAITSKYRALGEQRSFLKASTGPQRAVGDGRGQYVSFQGGRILWSSKTGARSLTAFTDSVFTANGGPTGALGYPTADKVTGRPDGGWIQTFENGAITDSASTSTQLVWGVRWPVWQREGREAGHLGYPISATQSLPGAWIQRFQQGAIVDSTATTSQAVWGVRWTVWEQTGRETGPLGFPVAAREDLGNGAWIQQFQTGAITDSTATSTQAVSGAIYATWVANRLDKGVLRFPTAAQADDTRGSHQTFQGGELWALDSGPARRVYGAVLTQWKAAGGATGRYGYPVTDTTASGDGLTCTFEGGTITT
;
A
#
# COMPACT_ATOMS: atom_id res chain seq x y z
N MET A 1 -76.08 37.08 36.00
CA MET A 1 -75.10 36.00 35.78
C MET A 1 -74.81 35.94 34.29
N SER A 2 -73.70 36.54 33.85
CA SER A 2 -73.00 36.14 32.63
C SER A 2 -71.64 35.64 33.14
N THR A 3 -71.32 34.40 32.79
CA THR A 3 -70.22 33.60 33.31
C THR A 3 -68.89 34.06 32.71
N LEU A 4 -67.78 33.63 33.33
CA LEU A 4 -66.39 33.83 32.87
C LEU A 4 -66.10 33.36 31.42
N GLU A 5 -67.09 32.87 30.68
CA GLU A 5 -66.99 32.36 29.31
C GLU A 5 -67.03 33.48 28.25
N ASP A 6 -67.65 34.63 28.54
CA ASP A 6 -67.81 35.72 27.55
C ASP A 6 -66.53 36.55 27.31
N LEU A 7 -65.51 36.43 28.17
CA LEU A 7 -64.23 37.14 28.01
C LEU A 7 -63.20 36.39 27.14
N ASN A 8 -63.45 35.12 26.79
CA ASN A 8 -62.50 34.30 26.02
C ASN A 8 -62.90 34.07 24.54
N ALA A 9 -64.10 34.47 24.11
CA ALA A 9 -64.64 34.15 22.79
C ALA A 9 -64.72 35.34 21.80
N GLY A 10 -64.27 36.54 22.17
CA GLY A 10 -64.26 37.72 21.28
C GLY A 10 -63.03 37.79 20.36
N PRO A 11 -63.09 38.54 19.23
CA PRO A 11 -61.98 38.71 18.26
C PRO A 11 -60.67 39.27 18.84
N GLY A 12 -60.66 39.73 20.10
CA GLY A 12 -59.49 40.21 20.84
C GLY A 12 -59.12 39.40 22.09
N GLY A 13 -59.76 38.24 22.35
CA GLY A 13 -59.44 37.38 23.49
C GLY A 13 -58.16 36.55 23.29
N MET A 14 -57.58 36.02 24.39
CA MET A 14 -56.36 35.19 24.34
C MET A 14 -56.48 34.01 23.35
N ALA A 15 -57.66 33.43 23.18
CA ALA A 15 -57.91 32.37 22.19
C ALA A 15 -57.84 32.87 20.74
N GLY A 16 -58.30 34.10 20.47
CA GLY A 16 -58.19 34.76 19.16
C GLY A 16 -56.74 35.14 18.83
N PHE A 17 -55.98 35.61 19.81
CA PHE A 17 -54.54 35.89 19.69
C PHE A 17 -53.73 34.62 19.45
N VAL A 18 -54.02 33.52 20.17
CA VAL A 18 -53.39 32.21 19.98
C VAL A 18 -53.79 31.57 18.64
N SER A 19 -55.03 31.76 18.17
CA SER A 19 -55.51 31.33 16.84
C SER A 19 -54.92 32.14 15.68
N ALA A 20 -54.62 33.43 15.90
CA ALA A 20 -53.92 34.29 14.95
C ALA A 20 -52.40 33.97 14.91
N LEU A 21 -51.80 33.62 16.05
CA LEU A 21 -50.43 33.10 16.12
C LEU A 21 -50.31 31.72 15.47
N SER A 22 -51.24 30.80 15.73
CA SER A 22 -51.21 29.43 15.19
C SER A 22 -51.51 29.39 13.68
N ARG A 23 -52.27 30.34 13.13
CA ARG A 23 -52.41 30.51 11.67
C ARG A 23 -51.15 31.07 11.01
N ARG A 24 -50.21 31.64 11.78
CA ARG A 24 -48.93 32.16 11.28
C ARG A 24 -47.82 31.12 11.30
N PHE A 25 -48.01 29.98 11.96
CA PHE A 25 -47.06 28.87 12.02
C PHE A 25 -47.65 27.63 11.34
N ARG A 26 -46.94 27.10 10.33
CA ARG A 26 -47.31 25.83 9.69
C ARG A 26 -47.40 24.71 10.75
N PRO A 27 -48.37 23.77 10.65
CA PRO A 27 -48.42 22.61 11.52
C PRO A 27 -47.10 21.82 11.41
N VAL A 28 -46.42 21.65 12.54
CA VAL A 28 -45.09 21.03 12.63
C VAL A 28 -45.31 19.53 12.90
N SER A 29 -44.86 18.66 12.01
CA SER A 29 -44.98 17.22 12.21
C SER A 29 -43.93 16.70 13.20
N ARG A 30 -44.13 15.49 13.75
CA ARG A 30 -43.09 14.81 14.58
C ARG A 30 -41.76 14.68 13.84
N ARG A 31 -41.81 14.49 12.52
CA ARG A 31 -40.62 14.43 11.65
C ARG A 31 -39.92 15.79 11.59
N ASP A 32 -40.68 16.88 11.49
CA ASP A 32 -40.11 18.23 11.45
C ASP A 32 -39.45 18.59 12.78
N VAL A 33 -40.02 18.16 13.92
CA VAL A 33 -39.41 18.33 15.25
C VAL A 33 -38.11 17.52 15.37
N LEU A 34 -38.10 16.25 14.94
CA LEU A 34 -36.89 15.40 14.98
C LEU A 34 -35.79 15.94 14.06
N VAL A 35 -36.15 16.36 12.84
CA VAL A 35 -35.21 16.98 11.89
C VAL A 35 -34.69 18.30 12.46
N GLY A 36 -35.57 19.16 12.99
CA GLY A 36 -35.18 20.42 13.62
C GLY A 36 -34.23 20.23 14.80
N ALA A 37 -34.52 19.28 15.69
CA ALA A 37 -33.66 18.93 16.81
C ALA A 37 -32.30 18.36 16.34
N THR A 38 -32.28 17.54 15.31
CA THR A 38 -31.04 16.99 14.73
C THR A 38 -30.18 18.08 14.12
N VAL A 39 -30.78 19.02 13.39
CA VAL A 39 -30.11 20.18 12.78
C VAL A 39 -29.57 21.12 13.87
N ALA A 40 -30.35 21.39 14.93
CA ALA A 40 -29.88 22.19 16.07
C ALA A 40 -28.73 21.52 16.84
N ALA A 41 -28.82 20.22 17.12
CA ALA A 41 -27.77 19.45 17.77
C ALA A 41 -26.48 19.42 16.94
N THR A 42 -26.61 19.27 15.62
CA THR A 42 -25.46 19.31 14.70
C THR A 42 -24.83 20.70 14.67
N ALA A 43 -25.62 21.77 14.65
CA ALA A 43 -25.12 23.15 14.73
C ALA A 43 -24.35 23.40 16.04
N LEU A 44 -24.88 22.93 17.17
CA LEU A 44 -24.21 23.02 18.47
C LEU A 44 -22.92 22.19 18.53
N ALA A 45 -22.89 21.00 17.92
CA ALA A 45 -21.72 20.13 17.90
C ALA A 45 -20.60 20.66 16.99
N THR A 46 -20.97 21.21 15.83
CA THR A 46 -20.01 21.66 14.81
C THR A 46 -19.54 23.10 15.03
N LYS A 47 -20.40 23.97 15.59
CA LYS A 47 -20.13 25.39 15.82
C LYS A 47 -20.81 25.93 17.08
N PRO A 48 -20.41 25.45 18.27
CA PRO A 48 -21.08 25.79 19.52
C PRO A 48 -21.08 27.29 19.80
N ARG A 49 -19.96 27.98 19.54
CA ARG A 49 -19.82 29.41 19.82
C ARG A 49 -20.68 30.28 18.88
N GLU A 50 -20.66 30.00 17.58
CA GLU A 50 -21.44 30.79 16.62
C GLU A 50 -22.95 30.58 16.84
N TYR A 51 -23.38 29.32 17.04
CA TYR A 51 -24.79 29.00 17.28
C TYR A 51 -25.31 29.56 18.61
N ALA A 52 -24.47 29.56 19.67
CA ALA A 52 -24.87 30.06 20.97
C ALA A 52 -24.80 31.59 21.11
N LEU A 53 -23.89 32.25 20.39
CA LEU A 53 -23.59 33.68 20.58
C LEU A 53 -24.14 34.60 19.49
N THR A 54 -24.69 34.04 18.40
CA THR A 54 -25.25 34.86 17.30
C THR A 54 -26.67 34.41 16.93
N PRO A 55 -27.57 35.35 16.60
CA PRO A 55 -28.94 35.02 16.20
C PRO A 55 -28.95 34.52 14.74
N VAL A 56 -28.54 33.27 14.54
CA VAL A 56 -28.53 32.59 13.23
C VAL A 56 -29.33 31.29 13.31
N ALA A 57 -30.03 30.93 12.23
CA ALA A 57 -30.74 29.65 12.17
C ALA A 57 -29.73 28.49 12.22
N ALA A 58 -30.05 27.41 12.94
CA ALA A 58 -29.20 26.21 13.03
C ALA A 58 -28.80 25.69 11.63
N TYR A 59 -29.73 25.76 10.68
CA TYR A 59 -29.49 25.41 9.29
C TYR A 59 -28.45 26.32 8.61
N ALA A 60 -28.49 27.63 8.88
CA ALA A 60 -27.49 28.59 8.38
C ALA A 60 -26.14 28.41 9.06
N THR A 61 -26.11 27.96 10.31
CA THR A 61 -24.87 27.58 11.01
C THR A 61 -24.20 26.37 10.35
N ILE A 62 -24.99 25.38 9.93
CA ILE A 62 -24.50 24.14 9.29
C ILE A 62 -24.08 24.38 7.83
N CYS A 63 -24.89 25.10 7.06
CA CYS A 63 -24.65 25.30 5.62
C CYS A 63 -23.80 26.56 5.31
N GLY A 64 -23.51 27.38 6.33
CA GLY A 64 -22.87 28.70 6.19
C GLY A 64 -23.84 29.80 5.71
N PRO A 65 -23.49 31.09 5.94
CA PRO A 65 -24.32 32.20 5.51
C PRO A 65 -24.50 32.24 3.98
N GLY A 66 -25.69 32.68 3.55
CA GLY A 66 -26.04 32.86 2.14
C GLY A 66 -25.87 31.58 1.31
N ASN A 67 -26.51 30.50 1.74
CA ASN A 67 -26.62 29.24 0.99
C ASN A 67 -27.81 29.20 0.02
N THR A 68 -28.54 30.31 -0.13
CA THR A 68 -29.75 30.42 -0.96
C THR A 68 -29.43 30.85 -2.40
N ALA A 69 -30.35 30.58 -3.32
CA ALA A 69 -30.31 31.06 -4.71
C ALA A 69 -30.24 32.58 -4.84
N SER A 70 -30.88 33.29 -3.91
CA SER A 70 -30.88 34.76 -3.87
C SER A 70 -29.60 35.36 -3.30
N SER A 71 -28.75 34.55 -2.65
CA SER A 71 -27.49 35.03 -2.10
C SER A 71 -26.55 35.52 -3.21
N GLY A 72 -25.69 36.50 -2.88
CA GLY A 72 -24.65 36.99 -3.79
C GLY A 72 -23.45 36.04 -3.92
N TRP A 73 -23.44 34.91 -3.19
CA TRP A 73 -22.29 34.01 -3.14
C TRP A 73 -22.25 33.06 -4.34
N THR A 74 -21.04 32.77 -4.81
CA THR A 74 -20.80 31.78 -5.87
C THR A 74 -20.70 30.36 -5.30
N VAL A 75 -21.21 29.38 -6.04
CA VAL A 75 -21.15 27.94 -5.75
C VAL A 75 -19.71 27.42 -5.63
N PHE A 76 -19.52 26.32 -4.92
CA PHE A 76 -18.24 25.60 -4.94
C PHE A 76 -18.10 24.69 -6.16
N CYS A 77 -16.87 24.55 -6.67
CA CYS A 77 -16.59 23.78 -7.87
C CYS A 77 -16.95 22.31 -7.69
N ALA A 78 -16.72 21.72 -6.51
CA ALA A 78 -17.11 20.34 -6.25
C ALA A 78 -18.61 20.07 -6.49
N THR A 79 -19.49 21.07 -6.30
CA THR A 79 -20.94 20.92 -6.51
C THR A 79 -21.31 20.85 -7.99
N VAL A 80 -20.64 21.62 -8.84
CA VAL A 80 -20.93 21.69 -10.28
C VAL A 80 -19.97 20.87 -11.14
N ASN A 81 -18.90 20.36 -10.54
CA ASN A 81 -17.82 19.62 -11.20
C ASN A 81 -17.76 18.16 -10.71
N LYS A 82 -18.92 17.50 -10.55
CA LYS A 82 -19.01 16.06 -10.22
C LYS A 82 -18.23 15.64 -8.96
N GLY A 83 -18.22 16.50 -7.93
CA GLY A 83 -17.48 16.27 -6.68
C GLY A 83 -15.99 16.66 -6.73
N VAL A 84 -15.51 17.22 -7.86
CA VAL A 84 -14.11 17.58 -8.05
C VAL A 84 -13.86 19.02 -7.61
N ASN A 85 -13.00 19.19 -6.61
CA ASN A 85 -12.64 20.50 -6.06
C ASN A 85 -11.51 21.17 -6.88
N THR A 86 -11.77 21.42 -8.15
CA THR A 86 -10.87 22.10 -9.11
C THR A 86 -11.65 22.99 -10.06
N CYS A 87 -10.97 23.94 -10.69
CA CYS A 87 -11.57 24.72 -11.77
C CYS A 87 -12.04 23.77 -12.91
N PRO A 88 -13.33 23.79 -13.27
CA PRO A 88 -13.87 22.99 -14.37
C PRO A 88 -13.19 23.30 -15.71
N PRO A 89 -13.24 22.40 -16.70
CA PRO A 89 -12.81 22.69 -18.06
C PRO A 89 -13.44 23.98 -18.61
N GLY A 90 -12.63 24.79 -19.30
CA GLY A 90 -13.08 26.09 -19.79
C GLY A 90 -13.23 27.15 -18.69
N SER A 91 -12.53 26.99 -17.57
CA SER A 91 -12.36 28.01 -16.53
C SER A 91 -10.92 28.01 -16.00
N PHE A 92 -10.53 29.07 -15.29
CA PHE A 92 -9.19 29.23 -14.71
C PHE A 92 -9.25 30.02 -13.41
N ALA A 93 -8.26 29.82 -12.53
CA ALA A 93 -8.13 30.60 -11.30
C ALA A 93 -7.82 32.07 -11.63
N ALA A 94 -8.68 33.01 -11.23
CA ALA A 94 -8.54 34.43 -11.57
C ALA A 94 -8.39 35.35 -10.36
N GLY A 95 -8.86 34.92 -9.19
CA GLY A 95 -8.77 35.69 -7.94
C GLY A 95 -8.84 34.78 -6.72
N TRP A 96 -8.39 35.28 -5.57
CA TRP A 96 -8.42 34.50 -4.34
C TRP A 96 -8.39 35.37 -3.08
N TRP A 97 -8.90 34.82 -1.98
CA TRP A 97 -8.75 35.38 -0.64
C TRP A 97 -8.53 34.26 0.38
N LYS A 98 -8.03 34.64 1.55
CA LYS A 98 -7.88 33.73 2.70
C LYS A 98 -8.95 33.99 3.76
N ALA A 99 -9.30 32.96 4.51
CA ALA A 99 -10.13 33.04 5.70
C ALA A 99 -9.47 32.25 6.83
N ALA A 100 -9.35 32.84 8.01
CA ALA A 100 -8.73 32.23 9.19
C ALA A 100 -9.65 31.21 9.86
N ASP A 101 -9.07 30.40 10.76
CA ASP A 101 -9.78 29.54 11.72
C ASP A 101 -10.76 28.55 11.10
N SER A 102 -10.41 28.02 9.92
CA SER A 102 -11.28 27.14 9.15
C SER A 102 -11.18 25.70 9.60
N SER A 103 -12.32 25.11 9.99
CA SER A 103 -12.47 23.68 10.30
C SER A 103 -11.99 22.77 9.17
N TRP A 104 -12.17 23.19 7.91
CA TRP A 104 -11.71 22.50 6.69
C TRP A 104 -10.20 22.32 6.60
N CYS A 105 -9.44 23.16 7.30
CA CYS A 105 -7.98 23.18 7.26
C CYS A 105 -7.40 22.93 8.65
N GLY A 106 -8.13 22.21 9.51
CA GLY A 106 -7.72 21.89 10.87
C GLY A 106 -7.53 23.11 11.76
N GLY A 107 -8.33 24.17 11.56
CA GLY A 107 -8.22 25.45 12.28
C GLY A 107 -7.21 26.42 11.66
N GLY A 108 -6.58 26.07 10.54
CA GLY A 108 -5.68 26.96 9.81
C GLY A 108 -6.40 27.91 8.84
N TYR A 109 -5.61 28.61 8.02
CA TYR A 109 -6.14 29.36 6.89
C TYR A 109 -6.71 28.43 5.83
N ARG A 110 -7.89 28.77 5.31
CA ARG A 110 -8.38 28.27 4.03
C ARG A 110 -8.26 29.35 2.96
N TYR A 111 -8.05 28.93 1.74
CA TYR A 111 -7.95 29.77 0.55
C TYR A 111 -9.12 29.45 -0.36
N ILE A 112 -9.89 30.47 -0.70
CA ILE A 112 -10.98 30.35 -1.65
C ILE A 112 -10.54 30.99 -2.95
N VAL A 113 -10.60 30.22 -4.02
CA VAL A 113 -10.11 30.59 -5.35
C VAL A 113 -11.29 30.67 -6.30
N ASP A 114 -11.50 31.84 -6.88
CA ASP A 114 -12.51 32.04 -7.92
C ASP A 114 -12.00 31.47 -9.24
N CYS A 115 -12.74 30.49 -9.78
CA CYS A 115 -12.53 29.95 -11.12
C CYS A 115 -13.42 30.70 -12.09
N ASN A 116 -12.86 31.63 -12.85
CA ASN A 116 -13.61 32.39 -13.85
C ASN A 116 -13.70 31.59 -15.16
N ALA A 117 -14.85 31.66 -15.83
CA ALA A 117 -15.03 31.05 -17.13
C ALA A 117 -14.08 31.66 -18.17
N SER A 118 -13.63 30.86 -19.13
CA SER A 118 -12.88 31.37 -20.28
C SER A 118 -13.84 32.01 -21.29
N CYS A 119 -13.42 33.11 -21.90
CA CYS A 119 -14.13 33.75 -23.01
C CYS A 119 -13.91 32.93 -24.29
N SER A 120 -14.73 31.91 -24.50
CA SER A 120 -14.52 30.90 -25.54
C SER A 120 -15.36 31.08 -26.81
N LYS A 121 -16.41 31.91 -26.77
CA LYS A 121 -17.37 32.06 -27.89
C LYS A 121 -17.18 33.34 -28.70
N CYS A 122 -16.35 34.26 -28.22
CA CYS A 122 -16.06 35.52 -28.90
C CYS A 122 -14.55 35.78 -28.88
N THR A 123 -14.03 36.35 -29.96
CA THR A 123 -12.62 36.73 -30.12
C THR A 123 -12.37 38.21 -29.86
N THR A 124 -13.44 39.02 -29.77
CA THR A 124 -13.42 40.46 -29.48
C THR A 124 -14.47 40.79 -28.41
N GLY A 125 -14.31 41.92 -27.72
CA GLY A 125 -15.23 42.37 -26.66
C GLY A 125 -14.74 42.05 -25.25
N CYS A 126 -13.82 42.89 -24.75
CA CYS A 126 -13.38 42.85 -23.36
C CYS A 126 -13.41 44.26 -22.77
N SER A 127 -14.32 44.50 -21.84
CA SER A 127 -14.38 45.73 -21.05
C SER A 127 -14.18 45.37 -19.57
N ASP A 128 -13.39 46.16 -18.86
CA ASP A 128 -13.09 45.94 -17.44
C ASP A 128 -12.55 44.53 -17.10
N ASN A 129 -11.77 43.95 -18.02
CA ASN A 129 -11.24 42.59 -17.95
C ASN A 129 -12.30 41.46 -17.97
N MET A 130 -13.53 41.79 -18.37
CA MET A 130 -14.64 40.86 -18.51
C MET A 130 -15.14 40.83 -19.97
N CYS A 131 -15.43 39.64 -20.50
CA CYS A 131 -16.10 39.53 -21.81
C CYS A 131 -17.62 39.59 -21.65
N ASP A 132 -18.34 39.82 -22.75
CA ASP A 132 -19.81 39.77 -22.71
C ASP A 132 -20.30 38.42 -22.18
N ALA A 133 -21.42 38.43 -21.45
CA ALA A 133 -21.99 37.20 -20.87
C ALA A 133 -22.31 36.10 -21.90
N LYS A 134 -22.62 36.49 -23.14
CA LYS A 134 -22.81 35.56 -24.28
C LYS A 134 -21.53 34.84 -24.71
N CYS A 135 -20.36 35.39 -24.34
CA CYS A 135 -19.05 34.98 -24.83
C CYS A 135 -18.37 33.91 -23.99
N TRP A 136 -18.86 33.61 -22.79
CA TRP A 136 -18.25 32.63 -21.90
C TRP A 136 -19.02 31.30 -21.84
N SER A 137 -18.36 30.28 -21.27
CA SER A 137 -18.74 28.86 -21.37
C SER A 137 -19.94 28.42 -20.53
N CYS A 138 -20.48 29.28 -19.67
CA CYS A 138 -21.57 28.93 -18.74
C CYS A 138 -22.66 30.02 -18.61
N SER A 139 -23.83 29.68 -18.07
CA SER A 139 -24.97 30.59 -17.87
C SER A 139 -25.27 30.80 -16.39
N CYS A 140 -25.86 31.95 -16.06
CA CYS A 140 -26.29 32.24 -14.69
C CYS A 140 -27.35 31.22 -14.23
N GLY A 141 -27.11 30.61 -13.07
CA GLY A 141 -28.00 29.63 -12.45
C GLY A 141 -27.70 29.45 -10.97
N THR A 142 -28.20 28.37 -10.38
CA THR A 142 -28.04 28.05 -8.96
C THR A 142 -27.46 26.65 -8.78
N GLY A 143 -26.71 26.44 -7.70
CA GLY A 143 -26.20 25.14 -7.28
C GLY A 143 -27.30 24.14 -6.92
N SER A 144 -26.89 22.97 -6.45
CA SER A 144 -27.79 21.86 -6.14
C SER A 144 -28.80 22.24 -5.04
N THR A 145 -30.09 22.29 -5.40
CA THR A 145 -31.21 22.51 -4.49
C THR A 145 -31.43 21.34 -3.52
N ALA A 146 -30.89 20.16 -3.84
CA ALA A 146 -30.95 18.96 -3.00
C ALA A 146 -29.99 19.01 -1.79
N THR A 147 -29.17 20.05 -1.66
CA THR A 147 -28.11 20.16 -0.66
C THR A 147 -28.02 21.57 -0.06
N CYS A 148 -27.14 21.78 0.91
CA CYS A 148 -26.76 23.09 1.46
C CYS A 148 -26.12 24.07 0.45
N ASP A 149 -26.18 23.83 -0.86
CA ASP A 149 -25.44 24.60 -1.86
C ASP A 149 -26.31 25.13 -3.00
N GLN A 150 -27.25 26.02 -2.68
CA GLN A 150 -28.12 26.69 -3.66
C GLN A 150 -27.51 27.98 -4.23
N ARG A 151 -26.21 28.22 -4.02
CA ARG A 151 -25.50 29.46 -4.39
C ARG A 151 -25.44 29.69 -5.91
N ARG A 152 -25.08 30.90 -6.34
CA ARG A 152 -25.06 31.28 -7.76
C ARG A 152 -23.95 30.59 -8.55
N ILE A 153 -24.25 30.17 -9.78
CA ILE A 153 -23.31 29.65 -10.77
C ILE A 153 -23.21 30.69 -11.88
N CYS A 154 -22.00 31.16 -12.24
CA CYS A 154 -21.78 32.05 -13.39
C CYS A 154 -22.60 33.35 -13.45
N CYS A 155 -23.17 33.79 -12.33
CA CYS A 155 -23.96 35.02 -12.28
C CYS A 155 -23.14 36.26 -11.91
N ASN A 156 -22.00 36.05 -11.24
CA ASN A 156 -21.17 37.12 -10.73
C ASN A 156 -20.02 37.37 -11.71
N ALA A 157 -19.95 38.58 -12.27
CA ALA A 157 -18.98 38.96 -13.27
C ALA A 157 -17.99 39.98 -12.68
N PHE A 158 -16.93 39.50 -12.06
CA PHE A 158 -15.86 40.33 -11.53
C PHE A 158 -14.52 39.60 -11.57
N ARG A 159 -13.44 40.37 -11.46
CA ARG A 159 -12.08 39.85 -11.41
C ARG A 159 -11.19 40.69 -10.49
N TYR A 160 -10.58 40.04 -9.50
CA TYR A 160 -9.65 40.70 -8.57
C TYR A 160 -8.22 40.88 -9.13
N GLY A 161 -7.87 40.20 -10.23
CA GLY A 161 -6.58 40.38 -10.91
C GLY A 161 -5.38 39.78 -10.18
N GLN A 162 -5.59 38.82 -9.29
CA GLN A 162 -4.51 38.23 -8.48
C GLN A 162 -3.95 36.95 -9.07
N CYS A 163 -4.67 36.28 -9.98
CA CYS A 163 -4.24 35.03 -10.61
C CYS A 163 -4.35 35.11 -12.13
N ASN A 164 -3.44 34.41 -12.81
CA ASN A 164 -3.34 34.29 -14.26
C ASN A 164 -3.51 35.65 -14.97
N THR A 165 -2.75 36.65 -14.51
CA THR A 165 -2.85 38.05 -14.95
C THR A 165 -2.52 38.23 -16.43
N GLN A 166 -1.80 37.29 -17.03
CA GLN A 166 -1.54 37.25 -18.47
C GLN A 166 -2.81 37.07 -19.31
N ILE A 167 -3.86 36.46 -18.77
CA ILE A 167 -5.16 36.35 -19.45
C ILE A 167 -5.85 37.70 -19.29
N LYS A 168 -6.05 38.47 -20.36
CA LYS A 168 -6.63 39.83 -20.26
C LYS A 168 -8.12 39.81 -19.98
N CYS A 169 -8.85 38.86 -20.55
CA CYS A 169 -10.30 38.78 -20.45
C CYS A 169 -10.78 37.51 -19.76
N SER A 170 -11.73 37.64 -18.84
CA SER A 170 -12.37 36.53 -18.16
C SER A 170 -13.88 36.59 -18.27
N GLY A 171 -14.54 35.44 -18.15
CA GLY A 171 -15.98 35.37 -17.98
C GLY A 171 -16.40 35.40 -16.52
N GLY A 172 -17.70 35.26 -16.27
CA GLY A 172 -18.26 35.18 -14.93
C GLY A 172 -17.60 34.10 -14.06
N VAL A 173 -17.65 34.29 -12.74
CA VAL A 173 -17.14 33.32 -11.78
C VAL A 173 -17.96 32.04 -11.90
N HIS A 174 -17.31 31.00 -12.42
CA HIS A 174 -17.93 29.71 -12.69
C HIS A 174 -18.26 29.01 -11.38
N CYS A 175 -17.27 28.91 -10.51
CA CYS A 175 -17.37 28.31 -9.19
C CYS A 175 -16.13 28.65 -8.36
N ARG A 176 -16.09 28.16 -7.12
CA ARG A 176 -14.98 28.37 -6.18
C ARG A 176 -14.30 27.08 -5.77
N VAL A 177 -12.98 27.07 -5.77
CA VAL A 177 -12.16 26.00 -5.20
C VAL A 177 -11.78 26.35 -3.77
N VAL A 178 -11.76 25.35 -2.89
CA VAL A 178 -11.23 25.47 -1.53
C VAL A 178 -9.88 24.77 -1.45
N SER A 179 -8.87 25.40 -0.86
CA SER A 179 -7.57 24.76 -0.59
C SER A 179 -7.06 25.19 0.78
N CYS A 180 -6.28 24.32 1.43
CA CYS A 180 -5.55 24.68 2.65
C CYS A 180 -4.11 25.11 2.36
N VAL A 181 -3.75 25.21 1.07
CA VAL A 181 -2.48 25.71 0.57
C VAL A 181 -2.71 26.95 -0.27
N ALA A 182 -1.87 27.95 -0.09
CA ALA A 182 -2.04 29.21 -0.79
C ALA A 182 -1.93 29.05 -2.32
N PRO A 183 -2.79 29.68 -3.12
CA PRO A 183 -2.90 29.43 -4.56
C PRO A 183 -1.65 29.81 -5.35
N TYR A 184 -0.88 30.81 -4.90
CA TYR A 184 0.40 31.17 -5.50
C TYR A 184 1.47 30.05 -5.42
N GLN A 185 1.22 28.97 -4.67
CA GLN A 185 2.12 27.82 -4.61
C GLN A 185 1.82 26.74 -5.66
N TRP A 186 0.66 26.78 -6.32
CA TRP A 186 0.22 25.74 -7.26
C TRP A 186 -0.43 26.27 -8.54
N THR A 187 -0.69 27.57 -8.64
CA THR A 187 -1.09 28.26 -9.86
C THR A 187 -0.43 29.65 -9.92
N SER A 188 -0.43 30.27 -11.10
CA SER A 188 0.15 31.61 -11.27
C SER A 188 -0.71 32.64 -10.57
N CYS A 189 -0.35 32.98 -9.32
CA CYS A 189 -0.99 34.01 -8.54
C CYS A 189 0.03 34.88 -7.82
N THR A 190 -0.36 36.13 -7.57
CA THR A 190 0.35 37.04 -6.68
C THR A 190 0.22 36.62 -5.22
N THR A 191 1.15 37.07 -4.39
CA THR A 191 1.14 36.87 -2.92
C THR A 191 0.26 37.88 -2.18
N THR A 192 -0.27 38.90 -2.87
CA THR A 192 -1.17 39.91 -2.32
C THR A 192 -2.47 39.25 -1.87
N SER A 193 -2.67 39.13 -0.56
CA SER A 193 -3.81 38.41 0.01
C SER A 193 -4.97 39.33 0.36
N LEU A 194 -6.16 39.03 -0.14
CA LEU A 194 -7.43 39.53 0.40
C LEU A 194 -7.88 38.63 1.56
N VAL A 195 -8.65 39.18 2.49
CA VAL A 195 -9.16 38.46 3.67
C VAL A 195 -10.67 38.62 3.78
N ASP A 196 -11.41 37.51 3.89
CA ASP A 196 -12.83 37.51 4.24
C ASP A 196 -13.14 36.35 5.17
N ASN A 197 -13.03 36.59 6.47
CA ASN A 197 -13.26 35.57 7.50
C ASN A 197 -14.73 35.14 7.62
N ARG A 198 -15.70 35.86 7.03
CA ARG A 198 -17.11 35.38 6.99
C ARG A 198 -17.23 34.10 6.17
N THR A 199 -16.29 33.94 5.24
CA THR A 199 -16.21 32.75 4.41
C THR A 199 -15.43 31.63 5.06
N SER A 200 -14.96 31.68 6.32
CA SER A 200 -14.15 30.60 6.92
C SER A 200 -14.84 29.24 6.97
N GLU A 201 -16.17 29.24 6.92
CA GLU A 201 -16.96 28.03 7.13
C GLU A 201 -18.06 27.85 6.08
N HIS A 202 -18.00 28.57 4.95
CA HIS A 202 -18.87 28.23 3.83
C HIS A 202 -18.57 26.80 3.38
N SER A 203 -19.62 26.00 3.24
CA SER A 203 -19.54 24.57 2.96
C SER A 203 -20.47 24.20 1.80
N ALA A 204 -20.20 23.02 1.25
CA ALA A 204 -21.10 22.27 0.38
C ALA A 204 -20.90 20.78 0.67
N PRO A 205 -21.93 19.92 0.58
CA PRO A 205 -21.77 18.49 0.88
C PRO A 205 -20.79 17.76 -0.04
N SER A 206 -20.50 18.33 -1.21
CA SER A 206 -19.55 17.81 -2.19
C SER A 206 -18.09 18.12 -1.84
N LEU A 207 -17.85 19.09 -0.95
CA LEU A 207 -16.50 19.44 -0.54
C LEU A 207 -15.95 18.38 0.44
N PRO A 208 -14.64 18.07 0.39
CA PRO A 208 -14.03 17.05 1.23
C PRO A 208 -13.94 17.45 2.70
N VAL A 209 -14.74 16.82 3.56
CA VAL A 209 -14.70 17.03 5.03
C VAL A 209 -13.31 16.69 5.57
N TRP A 210 -12.87 17.43 6.59
CA TRP A 210 -11.61 17.13 7.29
C TRP A 210 -11.60 15.69 7.82
N SER A 211 -10.84 14.85 7.13
CA SER A 211 -10.66 13.41 7.35
C SER A 211 -9.16 13.06 7.37
N ALA A 212 -8.84 11.83 7.75
CA ALA A 212 -7.47 11.32 7.66
C ALA A 212 -6.88 11.45 6.24
N ILE A 213 -7.72 11.29 5.19
CA ILE A 213 -7.30 11.46 3.79
C ILE A 213 -6.95 12.93 3.51
N THR A 214 -7.82 13.87 3.89
CA THR A 214 -7.55 15.30 3.65
C THR A 214 -6.38 15.80 4.48
N SER A 215 -6.22 15.32 5.71
CA SER A 215 -5.07 15.65 6.55
C SER A 215 -3.77 15.13 5.94
N LYS A 216 -3.79 13.92 5.36
CA LYS A 216 -2.66 13.35 4.63
C LYS A 216 -2.34 14.15 3.38
N TYR A 217 -3.35 14.50 2.58
CA TYR A 217 -3.19 15.32 1.39
C TYR A 217 -2.60 16.69 1.71
N ARG A 218 -3.05 17.35 2.79
CA ARG A 218 -2.46 18.60 3.30
C ARG A 218 -1.01 18.43 3.72
N ALA A 219 -0.69 17.38 4.46
CA ALA A 219 0.69 17.11 4.89
C ALA A 219 1.65 16.88 3.71
N LEU A 220 1.14 16.37 2.58
CA LEU A 220 1.90 16.21 1.34
C LEU A 220 2.05 17.54 0.54
N GLY A 221 1.29 18.59 0.89
CA GLY A 221 1.28 19.88 0.20
C GLY A 221 0.14 20.07 -0.80
N GLU A 222 -0.94 19.30 -0.70
CA GLU A 222 -2.13 19.35 -1.56
C GLU A 222 -1.79 19.40 -3.06
N GLN A 223 -2.27 20.42 -3.80
CA GLN A 223 -2.09 20.56 -5.25
C GLN A 223 -0.62 20.75 -5.64
N ARG A 224 0.26 21.13 -4.71
CA ARG A 224 1.72 21.21 -4.93
C ARG A 224 2.39 19.84 -4.86
N SER A 225 1.75 18.87 -4.21
CA SER A 225 2.29 17.52 -4.05
C SER A 225 2.30 16.77 -5.38
N PHE A 226 3.01 15.63 -5.42
CA PHE A 226 2.99 14.75 -6.59
C PHE A 226 1.57 14.26 -6.97
N LEU A 227 0.62 14.26 -6.02
CA LEU A 227 -0.75 13.85 -6.26
C LEU A 227 -1.49 14.86 -7.17
N LYS A 228 -1.08 16.14 -7.18
CA LYS A 228 -1.79 17.23 -7.85
C LYS A 228 -3.26 17.24 -7.40
N ALA A 229 -4.18 17.68 -8.26
CA ALA A 229 -5.57 17.84 -7.87
C ALA A 229 -6.37 16.53 -7.84
N SER A 230 -7.44 16.50 -7.02
CA SER A 230 -8.39 15.38 -6.96
C SER A 230 -9.08 15.16 -8.31
N THR A 231 -9.38 13.92 -8.67
CA THR A 231 -10.17 13.55 -9.86
C THR A 231 -11.58 13.09 -9.52
N GLY A 232 -11.92 13.01 -8.23
CA GLY A 232 -13.25 12.67 -7.75
C GLY A 232 -13.38 12.91 -6.24
N PRO A 233 -14.60 12.76 -5.70
CA PRO A 233 -14.85 12.86 -4.26
C PRO A 233 -14.25 11.68 -3.49
N GLN A 234 -14.24 11.79 -2.16
CA GLN A 234 -13.96 10.64 -1.29
C GLN A 234 -15.04 9.57 -1.46
N ARG A 235 -14.62 8.32 -1.63
CA ARG A 235 -15.49 7.17 -1.88
C ARG A 235 -15.15 6.00 -0.98
N ALA A 236 -16.17 5.23 -0.62
CA ALA A 236 -15.97 3.94 0.02
C ALA A 236 -15.33 2.97 -0.97
N VAL A 237 -14.44 2.11 -0.48
CA VAL A 237 -13.88 1.01 -1.29
C VAL A 237 -14.97 -0.03 -1.63
N GLY A 238 -15.98 -0.18 -0.78
CA GLY A 238 -17.08 -1.14 -0.94
C GLY A 238 -16.91 -2.42 -0.12
N ASP A 239 -15.79 -2.57 0.58
CA ASP A 239 -15.46 -3.70 1.47
C ASP A 239 -15.85 -3.48 2.94
N GLY A 240 -16.46 -2.33 3.25
CA GLY A 240 -16.81 -1.92 4.61
C GLY A 240 -15.61 -1.53 5.50
N ARG A 241 -14.38 -1.50 4.98
CA ARG A 241 -13.15 -1.30 5.76
C ARG A 241 -12.44 0.01 5.48
N GLY A 242 -12.62 0.58 4.29
CA GLY A 242 -11.85 1.75 3.90
C GLY A 242 -12.50 2.70 2.91
N GLN A 243 -11.81 3.82 2.74
CA GLN A 243 -12.19 4.94 1.90
C GLN A 243 -10.99 5.34 1.04
N TYR A 244 -11.23 5.97 -0.10
CA TYR A 244 -10.17 6.50 -0.95
C TYR A 244 -10.56 7.81 -1.62
N VAL A 245 -9.55 8.57 -2.03
CA VAL A 245 -9.69 9.69 -2.98
C VAL A 245 -8.68 9.48 -4.10
N SER A 246 -9.14 9.59 -5.34
CA SER A 246 -8.27 9.58 -6.52
C SER A 246 -7.81 10.99 -6.85
N PHE A 247 -6.55 11.11 -7.25
CA PHE A 247 -5.89 12.33 -7.67
C PHE A 247 -5.23 12.11 -9.04
N GLN A 248 -4.86 13.18 -9.72
CA GLN A 248 -4.22 13.07 -11.04
C GLN A 248 -2.89 12.31 -10.98
N GLY A 249 -2.14 12.47 -9.89
CA GLY A 249 -0.84 11.85 -9.67
C GLY A 249 -0.87 10.60 -8.79
N GLY A 250 -2.03 10.05 -8.45
CA GLY A 250 -2.14 8.84 -7.64
C GLY A 250 -3.41 8.75 -6.81
N ARG A 251 -3.33 8.08 -5.66
CA ARG A 251 -4.49 7.80 -4.80
C ARG A 251 -4.09 7.88 -3.34
N ILE A 252 -4.96 8.39 -2.48
CA ILE A 252 -4.84 8.20 -1.04
C ILE A 252 -5.93 7.21 -0.62
N LEU A 253 -5.52 6.14 0.06
CA LEU A 253 -6.42 5.17 0.68
C LEU A 253 -6.32 5.28 2.20
N TRP A 254 -7.44 5.08 2.88
CA TRP A 254 -7.52 5.01 4.32
C TRP A 254 -8.25 3.74 4.74
N SER A 255 -7.74 3.09 5.79
CA SER A 255 -8.48 2.10 6.57
C SER A 255 -8.30 2.40 8.06
N SER A 256 -9.21 1.89 8.89
CA SER A 256 -9.11 2.01 10.35
C SER A 256 -7.82 1.40 10.91
N LYS A 257 -7.28 0.36 10.26
CA LYS A 257 -6.07 -0.35 10.70
C LYS A 257 -4.77 0.30 10.24
N THR A 258 -4.71 0.84 9.02
CA THR A 258 -3.45 1.30 8.40
C THR A 258 -3.29 2.82 8.35
N GLY A 259 -4.38 3.56 8.61
CA GLY A 259 -4.44 5.01 8.42
C GLY A 259 -4.40 5.42 6.95
N ALA A 260 -4.21 6.71 6.69
CA ALA A 260 -4.21 7.26 5.34
C ALA A 260 -2.81 7.16 4.71
N ARG A 261 -2.70 6.46 3.58
CA ARG A 261 -1.45 6.25 2.82
C ARG A 261 -1.63 6.64 1.37
N SER A 262 -0.59 7.22 0.79
CA SER A 262 -0.58 7.68 -0.59
C SER A 262 0.18 6.74 -1.51
N LEU A 263 -0.40 6.46 -2.66
CA LEU A 263 0.23 5.78 -3.78
C LEU A 263 0.47 6.77 -4.92
N THR A 264 1.59 6.67 -5.61
CA THR A 264 1.82 7.39 -6.89
C THR A 264 0.95 6.77 -7.99
N ALA A 265 0.73 7.47 -9.09
CA ALA A 265 -0.04 6.97 -10.24
C ALA A 265 0.49 5.61 -10.73
N PHE A 266 1.81 5.44 -10.77
CA PHE A 266 2.45 4.19 -11.15
C PHE A 266 2.12 3.06 -10.16
N THR A 267 2.39 3.26 -8.87
CA THR A 267 2.16 2.23 -7.86
C THR A 267 0.67 1.91 -7.70
N ASP A 268 -0.20 2.91 -7.84
CA ASP A 268 -1.65 2.76 -7.82
C ASP A 268 -2.17 1.95 -9.02
N SER A 269 -1.57 2.11 -10.21
CA SER A 269 -1.86 1.31 -11.39
C SER A 269 -1.51 -0.16 -11.16
N VAL A 270 -0.30 -0.45 -10.68
CA VAL A 270 0.15 -1.82 -10.37
C VAL A 270 -0.74 -2.43 -9.28
N PHE A 271 -1.03 -1.67 -8.22
CA PHE A 271 -1.89 -2.11 -7.13
C PHE A 271 -3.31 -2.44 -7.59
N THR A 272 -3.92 -1.56 -8.39
CA THR A 272 -5.29 -1.75 -8.91
C THR A 272 -5.35 -2.95 -9.87
N ALA A 273 -4.34 -3.14 -10.73
CA ALA A 273 -4.25 -4.31 -11.60
C ALA A 273 -4.17 -5.64 -10.84
N ASN A 274 -3.73 -5.61 -9.58
CA ASN A 274 -3.65 -6.77 -8.69
C ASN A 274 -4.79 -6.83 -7.66
N GLY A 275 -5.96 -6.29 -8.01
CA GLY A 275 -7.18 -6.35 -7.20
C GLY A 275 -7.31 -5.25 -6.13
N GLY A 276 -6.34 -4.35 -6.03
CA GLY A 276 -6.38 -3.21 -5.12
C GLY A 276 -6.55 -3.61 -3.65
N PRO A 277 -7.31 -2.84 -2.85
CA PRO A 277 -7.44 -3.07 -1.40
C PRO A 277 -8.17 -4.37 -1.03
N THR A 278 -8.98 -4.91 -1.95
CA THR A 278 -9.65 -6.22 -1.80
C THR A 278 -8.83 -7.37 -2.36
N GLY A 279 -7.71 -7.07 -3.03
CA GLY A 279 -6.80 -8.05 -3.59
C GLY A 279 -5.80 -8.62 -2.57
N ALA A 280 -4.86 -9.41 -3.06
CA ALA A 280 -3.95 -10.17 -2.21
C ALA A 280 -3.00 -9.30 -1.36
N LEU A 281 -2.75 -8.05 -1.75
CA LEU A 281 -1.90 -7.12 -1.01
C LEU A 281 -2.61 -6.50 0.21
N GLY A 282 -3.93 -6.28 0.13
CA GLY A 282 -4.68 -5.53 1.14
C GLY A 282 -4.40 -4.01 1.11
N TYR A 283 -4.68 -3.31 2.21
CA TYR A 283 -4.46 -1.86 2.29
C TYR A 283 -2.98 -1.48 2.39
N PRO A 284 -2.57 -0.31 1.86
CA PRO A 284 -1.22 0.21 2.07
C PRO A 284 -0.96 0.48 3.55
N THR A 285 0.25 0.12 4.02
CA THR A 285 0.69 0.27 5.43
C THR A 285 1.71 1.39 5.62
N ALA A 286 2.44 1.75 4.57
CA ALA A 286 3.36 2.90 4.53
C ALA A 286 3.08 3.74 3.28
N ASP A 287 3.81 4.83 3.06
CA ASP A 287 3.93 5.42 1.72
C ASP A 287 5.16 4.84 1.01
N LYS A 288 5.33 5.14 -0.27
CA LYS A 288 6.49 4.70 -1.05
C LYS A 288 7.77 5.28 -0.45
N VAL A 289 8.69 4.40 -0.05
CA VAL A 289 10.01 4.78 0.47
C VAL A 289 11.05 4.55 -0.63
N THR A 290 11.70 5.62 -1.06
CA THR A 290 12.82 5.61 -2.03
C THR A 290 14.17 5.67 -1.31
N GLY A 291 15.27 5.50 -2.06
CA GLY A 291 16.63 5.57 -1.48
C GLY A 291 17.00 4.32 -0.68
N ARG A 292 16.38 3.18 -1.02
CA ARG A 292 16.74 1.86 -0.49
C ARG A 292 18.02 1.35 -1.21
N PRO A 293 18.63 0.25 -0.74
CA PRO A 293 19.78 -0.36 -1.42
C PRO A 293 19.55 -0.55 -2.92
N ASP A 294 20.63 -0.56 -3.70
CA ASP A 294 20.57 -0.66 -5.17
C ASP A 294 19.66 0.39 -5.84
N GLY A 295 19.59 1.60 -5.25
CA GLY A 295 18.77 2.71 -5.75
C GLY A 295 17.27 2.46 -5.71
N GLY A 296 16.81 1.45 -4.97
CA GLY A 296 15.45 0.97 -5.06
C GLY A 296 14.43 1.71 -4.20
N TRP A 297 13.21 1.19 -4.25
CA TRP A 297 12.09 1.65 -3.46
C TRP A 297 11.15 0.52 -3.08
N ILE A 298 10.38 0.74 -2.01
CA ILE A 298 9.37 -0.20 -1.54
C ILE A 298 8.12 0.54 -1.09
N GLN A 299 6.96 0.00 -1.48
CA GLN A 299 5.64 0.36 -0.98
C GLN A 299 5.07 -0.88 -0.28
N THR A 300 4.86 -0.80 1.04
CA THR A 300 4.31 -1.92 1.82
C THR A 300 2.79 -1.84 1.94
N PHE A 301 2.20 -3.03 2.04
CA PHE A 301 0.78 -3.28 2.21
C PHE A 301 0.57 -4.24 3.39
N GLU A 302 -0.67 -4.58 3.72
CA GLU A 302 -0.99 -5.48 4.83
C GLU A 302 -0.34 -6.86 4.64
N ASN A 303 -0.41 -7.41 3.43
CA ASN A 303 -0.02 -8.78 3.12
C ASN A 303 1.06 -8.87 2.03
N GLY A 304 1.81 -7.79 1.81
CA GLY A 304 2.86 -7.77 0.80
C GLY A 304 3.50 -6.42 0.56
N ALA A 305 4.27 -6.35 -0.51
CA ALA A 305 4.92 -5.15 -0.99
C ALA A 305 4.96 -5.10 -2.52
N ILE A 306 4.97 -3.88 -3.05
CA ILE A 306 5.37 -3.56 -4.43
C ILE A 306 6.74 -2.89 -4.35
N THR A 307 7.71 -3.35 -5.13
CA THR A 307 9.10 -2.92 -4.99
C THR A 307 9.90 -3.11 -6.28
N ASP A 308 10.92 -2.28 -6.49
CA ASP A 308 12.02 -2.50 -7.46
C ASP A 308 13.29 -1.78 -7.03
N SER A 309 14.33 -1.99 -7.83
CA SER A 309 15.66 -1.39 -7.73
C SER A 309 16.15 -0.94 -9.11
N ALA A 310 17.32 -0.29 -9.16
CA ALA A 310 17.94 0.10 -10.41
C ALA A 310 18.29 -1.10 -11.32
N SER A 311 18.46 -2.30 -10.74
CA SER A 311 18.79 -3.52 -11.49
C SER A 311 17.61 -4.48 -11.69
N THR A 312 16.41 -4.15 -11.20
CA THR A 312 15.23 -5.04 -11.30
C THR A 312 14.01 -4.35 -11.89
N SER A 313 13.02 -5.14 -12.29
CA SER A 313 11.69 -4.62 -12.65
C SER A 313 10.78 -4.54 -11.42
N THR A 314 9.69 -3.77 -11.51
CA THR A 314 8.65 -3.73 -10.46
C THR A 314 8.02 -5.09 -10.27
N GLN A 315 8.17 -5.63 -9.06
CA GLN A 315 7.62 -6.92 -8.66
C GLN A 315 6.79 -6.81 -7.39
N LEU A 316 5.92 -7.81 -7.21
CA LEU A 316 5.11 -7.97 -6.02
C LEU A 316 5.63 -9.15 -5.19
N VAL A 317 5.72 -8.96 -3.88
CA VAL A 317 5.96 -10.04 -2.91
C VAL A 317 4.80 -10.04 -1.94
N TRP A 318 3.98 -11.09 -1.96
CA TRP A 318 2.67 -11.10 -1.27
C TRP A 318 2.22 -12.50 -0.84
N GLY A 319 1.31 -12.60 0.11
CA GLY A 319 0.85 -13.90 0.63
C GLY A 319 1.94 -14.57 1.46
N VAL A 320 2.08 -15.89 1.40
CA VAL A 320 2.98 -16.67 2.28
C VAL A 320 4.48 -16.35 2.12
N ARG A 321 4.90 -15.88 0.94
CA ARG A 321 6.28 -15.39 0.66
C ARG A 321 6.61 -14.07 1.35
N TRP A 322 5.62 -13.23 1.64
CA TRP A 322 5.84 -11.94 2.29
C TRP A 322 6.48 -12.08 3.67
N PRO A 323 5.92 -12.84 4.63
CA PRO A 323 6.55 -13.02 5.94
C PRO A 323 7.92 -13.72 5.86
N VAL A 324 8.14 -14.60 4.88
CA VAL A 324 9.47 -15.19 4.65
C VAL A 324 10.47 -14.11 4.24
N TRP A 325 10.17 -13.30 3.23
CA TRP A 325 11.05 -12.21 2.79
C TRP A 325 11.26 -11.18 3.91
N GLN A 326 10.25 -10.91 4.75
CA GLN A 326 10.40 -10.07 5.93
C GLN A 326 11.39 -10.62 6.95
N ARG A 327 11.32 -11.93 7.27
CA ARG A 327 12.25 -12.60 8.18
C ARG A 327 13.68 -12.60 7.63
N GLU A 328 13.84 -12.70 6.32
CA GLU A 328 15.14 -12.64 5.65
C GLU A 328 15.72 -11.22 5.48
N GLY A 329 15.05 -10.18 6.00
CA GLY A 329 15.54 -8.79 5.98
C GLY A 329 15.08 -7.94 4.78
N ARG A 330 14.15 -8.46 3.97
CA ARG A 330 13.60 -7.82 2.77
C ARG A 330 14.68 -7.37 1.77
N GLU A 331 14.53 -6.17 1.19
CA GLU A 331 15.39 -5.62 0.17
C GLU A 331 16.82 -5.31 0.64
N ALA A 332 17.00 -5.14 1.96
CA ALA A 332 18.31 -4.96 2.58
C ALA A 332 18.89 -6.27 3.13
N GLY A 333 18.15 -7.38 3.00
CA GLY A 333 18.49 -8.68 3.54
C GLY A 333 19.16 -9.61 2.53
N HIS A 334 19.26 -10.89 2.90
CA HIS A 334 20.06 -11.87 2.15
C HIS A 334 19.55 -12.17 0.74
N LEU A 335 18.26 -11.93 0.48
CA LEU A 335 17.65 -12.19 -0.83
C LEU A 335 17.80 -11.00 -1.78
N GLY A 336 17.84 -9.77 -1.24
CA GLY A 336 17.72 -8.55 -2.03
C GLY A 336 16.33 -8.35 -2.63
N TYR A 337 16.26 -7.72 -3.80
CA TYR A 337 15.02 -7.44 -4.52
C TYR A 337 14.51 -8.65 -5.32
N PRO A 338 13.18 -8.82 -5.44
CA PRO A 338 12.60 -9.76 -6.39
C PRO A 338 12.98 -9.41 -7.83
N ILE A 339 13.45 -10.39 -8.61
CA ILE A 339 13.83 -10.21 -10.03
C ILE A 339 12.77 -10.76 -10.98
N SER A 340 11.83 -11.56 -10.47
CA SER A 340 10.75 -12.14 -11.25
C SER A 340 9.44 -12.15 -10.48
N ALA A 341 8.35 -12.25 -11.23
CA ALA A 341 7.09 -12.70 -10.68
C ALA A 341 7.21 -14.15 -10.19
N THR A 342 6.22 -14.60 -9.43
CA THR A 342 6.11 -16.01 -9.02
C THR A 342 5.97 -16.91 -10.25
N GLN A 343 6.79 -17.94 -10.32
CA GLN A 343 6.75 -18.97 -11.34
C GLN A 343 6.12 -20.23 -10.73
N SER A 344 5.12 -20.79 -11.43
CA SER A 344 4.53 -22.08 -11.04
C SER A 344 5.44 -23.21 -11.47
N LEU A 345 5.59 -24.21 -10.60
CA LEU A 345 6.30 -25.46 -10.83
C LEU A 345 5.35 -26.64 -10.55
N PRO A 346 5.64 -27.86 -11.01
CA PRO A 346 4.86 -29.04 -10.64
C PRO A 346 4.82 -29.23 -9.11
N GLY A 347 3.65 -29.06 -8.50
CA GLY A 347 3.46 -29.20 -7.05
C GLY A 347 4.15 -28.12 -6.21
N ALA A 348 4.60 -27.01 -6.81
CA ALA A 348 5.38 -25.99 -6.13
C ALA A 348 5.27 -24.62 -6.81
N TRP A 349 5.82 -23.59 -6.17
CA TRP A 349 6.12 -22.32 -6.83
C TRP A 349 7.45 -21.77 -6.35
N ILE A 350 8.08 -20.97 -7.20
CA ILE A 350 9.33 -20.28 -6.90
C ILE A 350 9.19 -18.79 -7.24
N GLN A 351 9.71 -17.92 -6.38
CA GLN A 351 9.96 -16.53 -6.73
C GLN A 351 11.45 -16.24 -6.57
N ARG A 352 12.06 -15.74 -7.65
CA ARG A 352 13.48 -15.43 -7.68
C ARG A 352 13.73 -14.00 -7.19
N PHE A 353 14.84 -13.86 -6.48
CA PHE A 353 15.40 -12.62 -5.97
C PHE A 353 16.85 -12.47 -6.48
N GLN A 354 17.44 -11.30 -6.29
CA GLN A 354 18.79 -11.00 -6.77
C GLN A 354 19.84 -12.02 -6.29
N GLN A 355 19.70 -12.49 -5.05
CA GLN A 355 20.70 -13.33 -4.39
C GLN A 355 20.13 -14.67 -3.89
N GLY A 356 18.97 -15.08 -4.41
CA GLY A 356 18.34 -16.32 -4.00
C GLY A 356 16.92 -16.51 -4.53
N ALA A 357 16.18 -17.39 -3.87
CA ALA A 357 14.78 -17.62 -4.15
C ALA A 357 14.00 -17.98 -2.89
N ILE A 358 12.69 -17.72 -2.94
CA ILE A 358 11.71 -18.30 -2.02
C ILE A 358 10.93 -19.36 -2.78
N VAL A 359 10.82 -20.55 -2.21
CA VAL A 359 10.22 -21.73 -2.83
C VAL A 359 9.25 -22.35 -1.85
N ASP A 360 8.09 -22.75 -2.33
CA ASP A 360 7.10 -23.50 -1.55
C ASP A 360 6.69 -24.72 -2.37
N SER A 361 6.53 -25.86 -1.71
CA SER A 361 6.23 -27.13 -2.38
C SER A 361 5.30 -27.97 -1.51
N THR A 362 4.67 -28.99 -2.10
CA THR A 362 3.89 -29.95 -1.31
C THR A 362 4.71 -30.67 -0.23
N ALA A 363 6.04 -30.68 -0.34
CA ALA A 363 6.93 -31.30 0.64
C ALA A 363 7.24 -30.42 1.86
N THR A 364 7.13 -29.09 1.75
CA THR A 364 7.40 -28.18 2.88
C THR A 364 6.78 -26.80 2.68
N THR A 365 6.54 -26.12 3.80
CA THR A 365 6.21 -24.68 3.80
C THR A 365 7.30 -23.84 3.14
N SER A 366 6.96 -22.66 2.65
CA SER A 366 7.87 -21.69 2.02
C SER A 366 9.27 -21.58 2.67
N GLN A 367 10.31 -21.97 1.93
CA GLN A 367 11.73 -21.90 2.30
C GLN A 367 12.49 -20.86 1.48
N ALA A 368 13.45 -20.19 2.12
CA ALA A 368 14.39 -19.29 1.44
C ALA A 368 15.74 -19.99 1.21
N VAL A 369 16.26 -19.90 -0.01
CA VAL A 369 17.58 -20.38 -0.40
C VAL A 369 18.35 -19.20 -0.98
N TRP A 370 19.47 -18.82 -0.36
CA TRP A 370 20.24 -17.62 -0.72
C TRP A 370 21.74 -17.80 -0.50
N GLY A 371 22.57 -16.93 -1.08
CA GLY A 371 24.02 -16.98 -0.94
C GLY A 371 24.66 -18.22 -1.59
N VAL A 372 25.74 -18.75 -1.02
CA VAL A 372 26.49 -19.87 -1.64
C VAL A 372 25.65 -21.13 -1.87
N ARG A 373 24.70 -21.44 -0.99
CA ARG A 373 23.76 -22.55 -1.17
C ARG A 373 22.76 -22.32 -2.31
N TRP A 374 22.38 -21.06 -2.57
CA TRP A 374 21.64 -20.74 -3.78
C TRP A 374 22.50 -21.01 -5.02
N THR A 375 23.75 -20.56 -5.03
CA THR A 375 24.68 -20.81 -6.13
C THR A 375 24.84 -22.31 -6.43
N VAL A 376 25.06 -23.12 -5.38
CA VAL A 376 25.20 -24.58 -5.53
C VAL A 376 23.88 -25.22 -5.98
N TRP A 377 22.75 -24.84 -5.39
CA TRP A 377 21.45 -25.37 -5.81
C TRP A 377 21.11 -24.98 -7.26
N GLU A 378 21.45 -23.76 -7.68
CA GLU A 378 21.28 -23.29 -9.05
C GLU A 378 22.14 -24.08 -10.04
N GLN A 379 23.43 -24.25 -9.75
CA GLN A 379 24.38 -25.00 -10.59
C GLN A 379 24.04 -26.48 -10.71
N THR A 380 23.41 -27.05 -9.69
CA THR A 380 23.01 -28.47 -9.66
C THR A 380 21.62 -28.73 -10.27
N GLY A 381 20.98 -27.71 -10.88
CA GLY A 381 19.69 -27.88 -11.58
C GLY A 381 18.45 -27.64 -10.72
N ARG A 382 18.61 -27.02 -9.55
CA ARG A 382 17.54 -26.63 -8.61
C ARG A 382 16.58 -27.78 -8.30
N GLU A 383 15.27 -27.55 -8.46
CA GLU A 383 14.22 -28.52 -8.21
C GLU A 383 14.26 -29.74 -9.14
N THR A 384 14.86 -29.59 -10.32
CA THR A 384 15.05 -30.69 -11.28
C THR A 384 16.35 -31.46 -11.05
N GLY A 385 17.20 -30.94 -10.15
CA GLY A 385 18.49 -31.51 -9.79
C GLY A 385 18.40 -32.62 -8.74
N PRO A 386 19.55 -33.22 -8.39
CA PRO A 386 19.63 -34.36 -7.47
C PRO A 386 19.29 -34.02 -6.01
N LEU A 387 19.20 -32.72 -5.67
CA LEU A 387 18.81 -32.26 -4.33
C LEU A 387 17.28 -32.16 -4.16
N GLY A 388 16.55 -31.85 -5.24
CA GLY A 388 15.12 -31.54 -5.20
C GLY A 388 14.79 -30.21 -4.51
N PHE A 389 13.58 -30.08 -3.97
CA PHE A 389 13.14 -28.88 -3.25
C PHE A 389 13.79 -28.76 -1.87
N PRO A 390 14.06 -27.53 -1.36
CA PRO A 390 14.44 -27.33 0.03
C PRO A 390 13.32 -27.81 0.94
N VAL A 391 13.64 -28.52 2.04
CA VAL A 391 12.63 -29.02 3.01
C VAL A 391 12.68 -28.29 4.35
N ALA A 392 13.78 -27.61 4.64
CA ALA A 392 13.99 -26.83 5.85
C ALA A 392 14.76 -25.53 5.57
N ALA A 393 14.68 -24.60 6.52
CA ALA A 393 15.54 -23.42 6.53
C ALA A 393 17.00 -23.86 6.80
N ARG A 394 17.95 -22.96 6.54
CA ARG A 394 19.32 -23.15 6.99
C ARG A 394 19.34 -23.28 8.52
N GLU A 395 19.95 -24.35 9.01
CA GLU A 395 20.27 -24.57 10.41
C GLU A 395 21.73 -24.20 10.66
N ASP A 396 21.97 -23.32 11.64
CA ASP A 396 23.31 -23.01 12.12
C ASP A 396 23.73 -24.01 13.20
N LEU A 397 24.83 -24.72 12.94
CA LEU A 397 25.33 -25.82 13.78
C LEU A 397 26.44 -25.37 14.74
N GLY A 398 26.78 -24.08 14.73
CA GLY A 398 27.84 -23.48 15.55
C GLY A 398 29.23 -23.55 14.90
N ASN A 399 30.17 -22.74 15.40
CA ASN A 399 31.55 -22.65 14.88
C ASN A 399 31.63 -22.44 13.35
N GLY A 400 30.74 -21.63 12.78
CA GLY A 400 30.68 -21.38 11.34
C GLY A 400 30.09 -22.52 10.49
N ALA A 401 29.75 -23.66 11.09
CA ALA A 401 29.10 -24.75 10.38
C ALA A 401 27.59 -24.53 10.23
N TRP A 402 27.04 -24.96 9.10
CA TRP A 402 25.62 -24.87 8.80
C TRP A 402 25.19 -25.97 7.82
N ILE A 403 23.89 -26.28 7.82
CA ILE A 403 23.29 -27.22 6.87
C ILE A 403 21.93 -26.67 6.41
N GLN A 404 21.62 -26.84 5.13
CA GLN A 404 20.26 -26.71 4.61
C GLN A 404 19.87 -28.02 3.94
N GLN A 405 18.78 -28.61 4.41
CA GLN A 405 18.27 -29.88 3.90
C GLN A 405 17.28 -29.66 2.75
N PHE A 406 17.35 -30.57 1.78
CA PHE A 406 16.52 -30.69 0.60
C PHE A 406 15.88 -32.09 0.56
N GLN A 407 14.93 -32.31 -0.36
CA GLN A 407 14.16 -33.56 -0.44
C GLN A 407 15.05 -34.80 -0.54
N THR A 408 16.10 -34.74 -1.36
CA THR A 408 17.00 -35.86 -1.63
C THR A 408 18.47 -35.50 -1.42
N GLY A 409 18.73 -34.44 -0.65
CA GLY A 409 20.09 -34.00 -0.38
C GLY A 409 20.19 -32.94 0.70
N ALA A 410 21.42 -32.46 0.92
CA ALA A 410 21.70 -31.30 1.74
C ALA A 410 22.87 -30.51 1.17
N ILE A 411 22.88 -29.20 1.45
CA ILE A 411 24.04 -28.34 1.23
C ILE A 411 24.55 -27.92 2.60
N THR A 412 25.84 -28.06 2.85
CA THR A 412 26.44 -27.83 4.17
C THR A 412 27.83 -27.21 4.06
N ASP A 413 28.26 -26.52 5.10
CA ASP A 413 29.61 -26.00 5.25
C ASP A 413 30.08 -26.14 6.70
N SER A 414 31.40 -26.10 6.92
CA SER A 414 32.04 -26.13 8.23
C SER A 414 33.42 -25.48 8.16
N THR A 415 33.99 -25.03 9.29
CA THR A 415 35.35 -24.42 9.30
C THR A 415 36.47 -25.33 8.83
N ALA A 416 36.21 -26.63 8.72
CA ALA A 416 37.17 -27.63 8.25
C ALA A 416 36.96 -28.01 6.77
N THR A 417 35.95 -27.45 6.11
CA THR A 417 35.51 -27.83 4.76
C THR A 417 35.20 -26.58 3.93
N SER A 418 34.90 -26.75 2.65
CA SER A 418 34.17 -25.76 1.86
C SER A 418 32.70 -26.14 1.76
N THR A 419 31.85 -25.28 1.20
CA THR A 419 30.44 -25.62 0.94
C THR A 419 30.35 -26.85 0.05
N GLN A 420 29.68 -27.91 0.53
CA GLN A 420 29.46 -29.16 -0.20
C GLN A 420 27.97 -29.47 -0.36
N ALA A 421 27.63 -30.06 -1.51
CA ALA A 421 26.36 -30.75 -1.70
C ALA A 421 26.54 -32.25 -1.45
N VAL A 422 25.56 -32.86 -0.78
CA VAL A 422 25.46 -34.31 -0.57
C VAL A 422 24.09 -34.74 -1.08
N SER A 423 24.01 -35.75 -1.95
CA SER A 423 22.75 -36.11 -2.61
C SER A 423 22.53 -37.63 -2.73
N GLY A 424 21.31 -38.02 -3.09
CA GLY A 424 20.96 -39.39 -3.44
C GLY A 424 21.23 -40.42 -2.33
N ALA A 425 21.75 -41.60 -2.72
CA ALA A 425 22.01 -42.70 -1.78
C ALA A 425 23.08 -42.35 -0.72
N ILE A 426 24.05 -41.49 -1.06
CA ILE A 426 25.04 -40.98 -0.12
C ILE A 426 24.34 -40.14 0.96
N TYR A 427 23.48 -39.20 0.57
CA TYR A 427 22.70 -38.40 1.51
C TYR A 427 21.80 -39.27 2.39
N ALA A 428 21.06 -40.21 1.81
CA ALA A 428 20.19 -41.11 2.57
C ALA A 428 20.96 -41.89 3.65
N THR A 429 22.16 -42.36 3.31
CA THR A 429 23.03 -43.07 4.25
C THR A 429 23.61 -42.13 5.31
N TRP A 430 23.99 -40.90 4.94
CA TRP A 430 24.46 -39.90 5.89
C TRP A 430 23.37 -39.51 6.91
N VAL A 431 22.13 -39.35 6.46
CA VAL A 431 20.95 -39.14 7.33
C VAL A 431 20.77 -40.30 8.29
N ALA A 432 20.77 -41.55 7.79
CA ALA A 432 20.65 -42.75 8.61
C ALA A 432 21.75 -42.86 9.68
N ASN A 433 22.89 -42.23 9.44
CA ASN A 433 24.04 -42.19 10.33
C ASN A 433 24.16 -40.88 11.13
N ARG A 434 23.04 -40.18 11.35
CA ARG A 434 22.92 -38.98 12.20
C ARG A 434 23.69 -37.75 11.68
N LEU A 435 23.85 -37.62 10.36
CA LEU A 435 24.41 -36.42 9.70
C LEU A 435 25.76 -35.99 10.33
N ASP A 436 25.90 -34.70 10.61
CA ASP A 436 27.05 -34.04 11.24
C ASP A 436 27.35 -34.55 12.66
N LYS A 437 26.34 -35.12 13.34
CA LYS A 437 26.46 -35.66 14.71
C LYS A 437 26.96 -37.10 14.72
N GLY A 438 27.03 -37.75 13.55
CA GLY A 438 27.52 -39.10 13.37
C GLY A 438 29.04 -39.23 13.31
N VAL A 439 29.52 -40.47 13.17
CA VAL A 439 30.95 -40.78 13.00
C VAL A 439 31.54 -40.12 11.76
N LEU A 440 30.74 -39.92 10.71
CA LEU A 440 31.17 -39.33 9.44
C LEU A 440 31.43 -37.82 9.54
N ARG A 441 30.63 -37.11 10.34
CA ARG A 441 30.64 -35.63 10.45
C ARG A 441 30.40 -34.95 9.09
N PHE A 442 31.11 -33.86 8.78
CA PHE A 442 30.89 -33.06 7.56
C PHE A 442 31.62 -33.63 6.33
N PRO A 443 31.06 -33.47 5.11
CA PRO A 443 31.73 -33.79 3.86
C PRO A 443 32.93 -32.86 3.61
N THR A 444 34.08 -33.41 3.24
CA THR A 444 35.33 -32.65 2.99
C THR A 444 35.61 -32.42 1.50
N ALA A 445 34.91 -33.13 0.62
CA ALA A 445 35.04 -33.02 -0.82
C ALA A 445 33.68 -33.12 -1.51
N ALA A 446 33.62 -32.66 -2.76
CA ALA A 446 32.45 -32.84 -3.60
C ALA A 446 32.23 -34.33 -3.86
N GLN A 447 30.97 -34.73 -4.03
CA GLN A 447 30.63 -36.07 -4.50
C GLN A 447 31.27 -36.27 -5.88
N ALA A 448 32.02 -37.36 -6.03
CA ALA A 448 32.76 -37.70 -7.23
C ALA A 448 32.18 -38.96 -7.85
N ASP A 449 32.01 -38.94 -9.17
CA ASP A 449 31.67 -40.13 -9.93
C ASP A 449 32.87 -41.07 -10.01
N ASP A 450 32.58 -42.36 -9.95
CA ASP A 450 33.54 -43.44 -10.15
C ASP A 450 32.94 -44.44 -11.16
N THR A 451 33.77 -45.36 -11.65
CA THR A 451 33.43 -46.38 -12.65
C THR A 451 32.19 -47.20 -12.27
N ARG A 452 31.94 -47.38 -10.97
CA ARG A 452 30.83 -48.21 -10.43
C ARG A 452 29.76 -47.44 -9.67
N GLY A 453 29.81 -46.11 -9.68
CA GLY A 453 28.82 -45.30 -8.98
C GLY A 453 29.40 -43.97 -8.56
N SER A 454 29.23 -43.61 -7.30
CA SER A 454 29.77 -42.36 -6.77
C SER A 454 30.25 -42.53 -5.34
N HIS A 455 31.16 -41.66 -4.94
CA HIS A 455 31.63 -41.63 -3.57
C HIS A 455 31.79 -40.20 -3.08
N GLN A 456 31.83 -40.04 -1.77
CA GLN A 456 32.11 -38.75 -1.15
C GLN A 456 32.90 -38.93 0.13
N THR A 457 33.92 -38.09 0.30
CA THR A 457 34.76 -38.06 1.49
C THR A 457 34.16 -37.15 2.56
N PHE A 458 34.22 -37.62 3.79
CA PHE A 458 33.80 -36.93 5.01
C PHE A 458 34.97 -36.87 5.98
N GLN A 459 34.90 -36.00 6.98
CA GLN A 459 35.97 -35.84 7.99
C GLN A 459 36.28 -37.16 8.71
N GLY A 460 35.26 -37.97 8.97
CA GLY A 460 35.40 -39.24 9.69
C GLY A 460 35.46 -40.48 8.81
N GLY A 461 35.32 -40.39 7.49
CA GLY A 461 35.30 -41.55 6.61
C GLY A 461 34.89 -41.27 5.18
N GLU A 462 34.56 -42.30 4.41
CA GLU A 462 34.04 -42.20 3.05
C GLU A 462 32.70 -42.94 2.92
N LEU A 463 31.81 -42.42 2.09
CA LEU A 463 30.58 -43.09 1.68
C LEU A 463 30.68 -43.45 0.19
N TRP A 464 30.36 -44.69 -0.15
CA TRP A 464 30.42 -45.24 -1.51
C TRP A 464 29.05 -45.75 -1.95
N ALA A 465 28.38 -45.03 -2.85
CA ALA A 465 27.13 -45.45 -3.47
C ALA A 465 27.43 -46.22 -4.76
N LEU A 466 27.29 -47.54 -4.70
CA LEU A 466 27.62 -48.45 -5.79
C LEU A 466 26.34 -49.05 -6.36
N ASP A 467 26.29 -49.15 -7.69
CA ASP A 467 25.14 -49.70 -8.41
C ASP A 467 23.83 -49.01 -7.96
N SER A 468 22.74 -49.76 -7.72
CA SER A 468 21.45 -49.22 -7.24
C SER A 468 21.24 -49.35 -5.72
N GLY A 469 22.28 -49.72 -4.96
CA GLY A 469 22.20 -50.00 -3.53
C GLY A 469 22.35 -48.79 -2.60
N PRO A 470 22.16 -48.97 -1.28
CA PRO A 470 22.52 -47.96 -0.29
C PRO A 470 24.04 -47.72 -0.29
N ALA A 471 24.46 -46.50 0.04
CA ALA A 471 25.88 -46.21 0.14
C ALA A 471 26.52 -46.97 1.30
N ARG A 472 27.76 -47.43 1.11
CA ARG A 472 28.54 -48.14 2.12
C ARG A 472 29.50 -47.19 2.82
N ARG A 473 29.50 -47.24 4.16
CA ARG A 473 30.37 -46.40 5.00
C ARG A 473 31.68 -47.11 5.32
N VAL A 474 32.79 -46.49 4.95
CA VAL A 474 34.14 -46.97 5.27
C VAL A 474 34.84 -45.93 6.16
N TYR A 475 35.26 -46.31 7.37
CA TYR A 475 35.86 -45.36 8.34
C TYR A 475 36.94 -46.00 9.23
N GLY A 476 37.65 -45.14 9.99
CA GLY A 476 38.61 -45.56 11.01
C GLY A 476 39.79 -46.37 10.45
N ALA A 477 40.31 -47.30 11.25
CA ALA A 477 41.48 -48.11 10.88
C ALA A 477 41.26 -48.97 9.63
N VAL A 478 40.02 -49.41 9.37
CA VAL A 478 39.64 -50.10 8.13
C VAL A 478 39.87 -49.19 6.92
N LEU A 479 39.39 -47.94 6.96
CA LEU A 479 39.61 -46.98 5.86
C LEU A 479 41.10 -46.75 5.62
N THR A 480 41.89 -46.57 6.69
CA THR A 480 43.34 -46.40 6.58
C THR A 480 44.01 -47.58 5.88
N GLN A 481 43.71 -48.81 6.29
CA GLN A 481 44.28 -50.01 5.66
C GLN A 481 43.81 -50.20 4.22
N TRP A 482 42.53 -49.94 3.94
CA TRP A 482 41.97 -50.04 2.60
C TRP A 482 42.63 -49.05 1.63
N LYS A 483 42.80 -47.79 2.03
CA LYS A 483 43.49 -46.78 1.21
C LYS A 483 44.97 -47.12 1.02
N ALA A 484 45.65 -47.63 2.04
CA ALA A 484 47.04 -48.10 1.93
C ALA A 484 47.19 -49.28 0.95
N ALA A 485 46.14 -50.08 0.77
CA ALA A 485 46.08 -51.19 -0.19
C ALA A 485 45.61 -50.77 -1.60
N GLY A 486 45.50 -49.47 -1.89
CA GLY A 486 45.09 -48.92 -3.18
C GLY A 486 43.62 -48.48 -3.28
N GLY A 487 42.84 -48.56 -2.20
CA GLY A 487 41.43 -48.18 -2.21
C GLY A 487 40.60 -49.00 -3.20
N ALA A 488 39.65 -48.34 -3.88
CA ALA A 488 38.74 -49.00 -4.82
C ALA A 488 39.42 -49.64 -6.04
N THR A 489 40.62 -49.17 -6.43
CA THR A 489 41.43 -49.76 -7.51
C THR A 489 42.44 -50.80 -7.01
N GLY A 490 42.50 -50.99 -5.69
CA GLY A 490 43.41 -51.92 -5.02
C GLY A 490 42.88 -53.35 -4.95
N ARG A 491 43.64 -54.23 -4.28
CA ARG A 491 43.34 -55.68 -4.21
C ARG A 491 42.00 -56.02 -3.55
N TYR A 492 41.47 -55.13 -2.70
CA TYR A 492 40.21 -55.34 -2.00
C TYR A 492 39.01 -54.89 -2.84
N GLY A 493 39.19 -54.00 -3.81
CA GLY A 493 38.09 -53.44 -4.60
C GLY A 493 37.13 -52.58 -3.76
N TYR A 494 35.86 -52.56 -4.17
CA TYR A 494 34.84 -51.70 -3.58
C TYR A 494 34.24 -52.28 -2.28
N PRO A 495 33.72 -51.42 -1.37
CA PRO A 495 33.06 -51.89 -0.15
C PRO A 495 31.70 -52.56 -0.45
N VAL A 496 31.46 -53.71 0.20
CA VAL A 496 30.20 -54.48 0.09
C VAL A 496 29.33 -54.28 1.33
N THR A 497 29.94 -54.09 2.50
CA THR A 497 29.25 -53.82 3.76
C THR A 497 29.65 -52.46 4.34
N ASP A 498 28.91 -51.98 5.33
CA ASP A 498 29.41 -50.90 6.17
C ASP A 498 30.55 -51.40 7.06
N THR A 499 31.46 -50.49 7.41
CA THR A 499 32.37 -50.68 8.53
C THR A 499 31.56 -50.74 9.82
N THR A 500 31.77 -51.78 10.61
CA THR A 500 31.08 -52.03 11.89
C THR A 500 32.08 -52.45 12.95
N ALA A 501 31.70 -52.34 14.23
CA ALA A 501 32.53 -52.81 15.33
C ALA A 501 32.59 -54.35 15.34
N SER A 502 33.78 -54.90 15.59
CA SER A 502 34.03 -56.34 15.70
C SER A 502 35.02 -56.58 16.85
N GLY A 503 34.52 -56.93 18.03
CA GLY A 503 35.32 -56.95 19.26
C GLY A 503 35.83 -55.55 19.59
N ASP A 504 37.13 -55.43 19.86
CA ASP A 504 37.81 -54.14 20.08
C ASP A 504 38.18 -53.42 18.76
N GLY A 505 37.85 -54.05 17.64
CA GLY A 505 38.24 -53.66 16.29
C GLY A 505 37.12 -53.13 15.41
N LEU A 506 37.49 -52.81 14.17
CA LEU A 506 36.56 -52.48 13.09
C LEU A 506 36.66 -53.54 11.99
N THR A 507 35.54 -53.89 11.37
CA THR A 507 35.50 -54.82 10.25
C THR A 507 34.67 -54.27 9.09
N CYS A 508 35.10 -54.57 7.86
CA CYS A 508 34.37 -54.26 6.63
C CYS A 508 34.72 -55.28 5.55
N THR A 509 33.70 -55.78 4.84
CA THR A 509 33.86 -56.66 3.69
C THR A 509 33.88 -55.85 2.40
N PHE A 510 34.87 -56.15 1.57
CA PHE A 510 35.05 -55.66 0.22
C PHE A 510 34.98 -56.83 -0.76
N GLU A 511 34.91 -56.55 -2.06
CA GLU A 511 34.77 -57.57 -3.10
C GLU A 511 35.92 -58.59 -3.11
N GLY A 512 37.14 -58.11 -2.89
CA GLY A 512 38.36 -58.91 -2.83
C GLY A 512 38.71 -59.45 -1.45
N GLY A 513 37.88 -59.23 -0.42
CA GLY A 513 38.09 -59.78 0.92
C GLY A 513 37.65 -58.86 2.06
N THR A 514 37.84 -59.32 3.30
CA THR A 514 37.48 -58.59 4.53
C THR A 514 38.71 -57.99 5.19
N ILE A 515 38.57 -56.76 5.68
CA ILE A 515 39.55 -56.13 6.58
C ILE A 515 38.96 -56.12 7.98
N THR A 516 39.72 -56.62 8.96
CA THR A 516 39.41 -56.54 10.40
C THR A 516 40.64 -56.03 11.13
N THR A 517 40.48 -55.04 12.02
CA THR A 517 41.58 -54.33 12.69
C THR A 517 41.69 -54.62 14.16
#